data_AF-A0A923TYX5-F1
#
_entry.id   AF-A0A923TYX5-F1
#
_cell.length_a   1.000
_cell.length_b   1.000
_cell.length_c   1.000
_cell.angle_alpha   90.00
_cell.angle_beta   90.00
_cell.angle_gamma   90.00
#
_symmetry.space_group_name_H-M   'P 1'
#
loop_
_entity.id
_entity.type
_entity.pdbx_description
1 polymer ?
#
loop_
_entity_poly.entity_id
_entity_poly.type
_entity_poly.pdbx_seq_one_letter_code
_entity_poly.pdbx_strand_id
1 'polypeptide(L)'
;MKFQLPKLDYQPSAFGSFLSVESFTYHYGKHHQAYIDQTNKVIQSTPFESASLETIVKESKDKLYNQSAQAWNHTFYWKSMTPQKETPSRELETAITSRFGTMDLFAKEFVEKGVSQFGSGWVWLVQKEMGDLSSPLEIVSTSNAENPIRMGMKPILACDVWEHAYYIDHRNAREAFLKEWVTKAAWQFASANFSLATLPEMGATMVHDSGWEPLRTESEGASKTLNLKSQNSI
;
A
#
# COMPACT_ATOMS: atom_id res chain seq x y z
N MET A 1 5.16 -3.35 21.33
CA MET A 1 3.92 -3.17 20.53
C MET A 1 4.04 -4.06 19.28
N LYS A 2 2.95 -4.51 18.65
CA LYS A 2 3.03 -5.33 17.42
C LYS A 2 2.14 -4.71 16.34
N PHE A 3 2.74 -4.33 15.21
CA PHE A 3 1.99 -3.89 14.02
C PHE A 3 1.09 -5.01 13.53
N GLN A 4 -0.09 -4.66 13.04
CA GLN A 4 -1.05 -5.60 12.47
C GLN A 4 -1.35 -5.23 11.04
N LEU A 5 -1.70 -6.23 10.24
CA LEU A 5 -2.15 -6.01 8.87
C LEU A 5 -3.47 -5.21 8.89
N PRO A 6 -3.52 -4.00 8.31
CA PRO A 6 -4.71 -3.16 8.39
C PRO A 6 -5.86 -3.74 7.59
N LYS A 7 -7.06 -3.80 8.19
CA LYS A 7 -8.28 -4.23 7.51
C LYS A 7 -8.53 -3.40 6.25
N LEU A 8 -8.90 -4.08 5.16
CA LEU A 8 -9.36 -3.42 3.94
C LEU A 8 -10.76 -2.82 4.15
N ASP A 9 -10.97 -1.61 3.62
CA ASP A 9 -12.24 -0.90 3.69
C ASP A 9 -13.28 -1.42 2.65
N TYR A 10 -12.93 -2.49 1.94
CA TYR A 10 -13.71 -3.11 0.86
C TYR A 10 -13.45 -4.62 0.78
N GLN A 11 -14.38 -5.34 0.13
CA GLN A 11 -14.22 -6.76 -0.16
C GLN A 11 -13.28 -6.97 -1.36
N PRO A 12 -12.39 -7.97 -1.35
CA PRO A 12 -11.48 -8.29 -2.47
C PRO A 12 -12.18 -8.44 -3.83
N SER A 13 -13.41 -8.95 -3.86
CA SER A 13 -14.18 -9.12 -5.10
C SER A 13 -14.74 -7.81 -5.68
N ALA A 14 -14.62 -6.68 -4.97
CA ALA A 14 -15.26 -5.42 -5.36
C ALA A 14 -14.58 -4.73 -6.55
N PHE A 15 -13.37 -5.14 -6.92
CA PHE A 15 -12.62 -4.54 -8.04
C PHE A 15 -12.86 -5.22 -9.39
N GLY A 16 -13.65 -6.30 -9.44
CA GLY A 16 -14.08 -6.93 -10.68
C GLY A 16 -12.89 -7.40 -11.54
N SER A 17 -12.83 -6.95 -12.79
CA SER A 17 -11.75 -7.30 -13.73
C SER A 17 -10.44 -6.54 -13.48
N PHE A 18 -10.43 -5.50 -12.64
CA PHE A 18 -9.23 -4.72 -12.38
C PHE A 18 -8.22 -5.50 -11.55
N LEU A 19 -8.67 -6.02 -10.41
CA LEU A 19 -7.90 -6.85 -9.49
C LEU A 19 -8.78 -7.99 -8.99
N SER A 20 -8.33 -9.22 -9.22
CA SER A 20 -9.04 -10.42 -8.80
C SER A 20 -8.86 -10.71 -7.31
N VAL A 21 -9.73 -11.58 -6.76
CA VAL A 21 -9.58 -12.10 -5.39
C VAL A 21 -8.23 -12.79 -5.20
N GLU A 22 -7.67 -13.40 -6.26
CA GLU A 22 -6.34 -13.99 -6.23
C GLU A 22 -5.26 -12.93 -6.02
N SER A 23 -5.33 -11.80 -6.75
CA SER A 23 -4.43 -10.65 -6.53
C SER A 23 -4.46 -10.13 -5.11
N PHE A 24 -5.65 -9.95 -4.51
CA PHE A 24 -5.75 -9.57 -3.09
C PHE A 24 -5.18 -10.63 -2.15
N THR A 25 -5.44 -11.91 -2.43
CA THR A 25 -4.96 -13.03 -1.61
C THR A 25 -3.43 -13.02 -1.54
N TYR A 26 -2.74 -12.79 -2.67
CA TYR A 26 -1.28 -12.75 -2.70
C TYR A 26 -0.73 -11.40 -2.27
N HIS A 27 -1.19 -10.28 -2.81
CA HIS A 27 -0.61 -8.96 -2.58
C HIS A 27 -0.89 -8.46 -1.15
N TYR A 28 -2.14 -8.51 -0.69
CA TYR A 28 -2.48 -8.14 0.68
C TYR A 28 -2.21 -9.30 1.66
N GLY A 29 -2.77 -10.49 1.38
CA GLY A 29 -2.75 -11.62 2.31
C GLY A 29 -1.39 -12.30 2.49
N LYS A 30 -0.46 -12.17 1.54
CA LYS A 30 0.89 -12.76 1.63
C LYS A 30 1.99 -11.70 1.63
N HIS A 31 2.11 -10.85 0.60
CA HIS A 31 3.19 -9.86 0.51
C HIS A 31 3.12 -8.82 1.63
N HIS A 32 1.99 -8.13 1.79
CA HIS A 32 1.83 -7.12 2.84
C HIS A 32 1.93 -7.74 4.25
N GLN A 33 1.26 -8.88 4.48
CA GLN A 33 1.37 -9.62 5.75
C GLN A 33 2.82 -9.97 6.10
N ALA A 34 3.62 -10.45 5.14
CA ALA A 34 5.02 -10.77 5.35
C ALA A 34 5.86 -9.54 5.77
N TYR A 35 5.60 -8.36 5.18
CA TYR A 35 6.27 -7.11 5.59
C TYR A 35 5.91 -6.71 7.03
N ILE A 36 4.65 -6.86 7.43
CA ILE A 36 4.20 -6.62 8.82
C ILE A 36 4.91 -7.57 9.79
N ASP A 37 4.89 -8.88 9.49
CA ASP A 37 5.53 -9.88 10.35
C ASP A 37 7.04 -9.69 10.45
N GLN A 38 7.69 -9.36 9.33
CA GLN A 38 9.13 -9.17 9.29
C GLN A 38 9.56 -7.84 9.95
N THR A 39 8.73 -6.79 9.89
CA THR A 39 8.93 -5.56 10.67
C THR A 39 8.87 -5.87 12.16
N ASN A 40 7.81 -6.55 12.61
CA ASN A 40 7.65 -6.96 14.01
C ASN A 40 8.78 -7.85 14.53
N LYS A 41 9.38 -8.67 13.66
CA LYS A 41 10.53 -9.51 14.00
C LYS A 41 11.82 -8.70 14.13
N VAL A 42 12.06 -7.73 13.25
CA VAL A 42 13.34 -6.98 13.19
C VAL A 42 13.37 -5.81 14.16
N ILE A 43 12.22 -5.29 14.57
CA ILE A 43 12.14 -4.16 15.49
C ILE A 43 12.51 -4.50 16.94
N GLN A 44 12.51 -5.78 17.30
CA GLN A 44 12.84 -6.23 18.66
C GLN A 44 14.27 -5.84 19.05
N SER A 45 14.43 -5.40 20.29
CA SER A 45 15.66 -4.86 20.87
C SER A 45 16.24 -3.65 20.12
N THR A 46 15.40 -2.88 19.44
CA THR A 46 15.79 -1.62 18.78
C THR A 46 15.19 -0.41 19.51
N PRO A 47 15.74 0.81 19.33
CA PRO A 47 15.13 2.03 19.86
C PRO A 47 13.71 2.31 19.36
N PHE A 48 13.27 1.58 18.32
CA PHE A 48 11.99 1.80 17.65
C PHE A 48 10.84 0.93 18.15
N GLU A 49 11.05 0.02 19.13
CA GLU A 49 10.02 -0.94 19.58
C GLU A 49 8.65 -0.34 19.96
N SER A 50 8.66 0.93 20.37
CA SER A 50 7.46 1.69 20.75
C SER A 50 7.20 2.89 19.84
N ALA A 51 7.94 3.02 18.73
CA ALA A 51 7.75 4.08 17.75
C ALA A 51 6.58 3.75 16.80
N SER A 52 5.96 4.79 16.24
CA SER A 52 4.97 4.64 15.17
C SER A 52 5.63 4.12 13.88
N LEU A 53 4.83 3.56 12.98
CA LEU A 53 5.33 3.06 11.70
C LEU A 53 5.99 4.18 10.89
N GLU A 54 5.39 5.38 10.91
CA GLU A 54 5.89 6.58 10.26
C GLU A 54 7.27 6.99 10.79
N THR A 55 7.46 6.98 12.12
CA THR A 55 8.77 7.28 12.73
C THR A 55 9.81 6.25 12.30
N ILE A 56 9.46 4.97 12.27
CA ILE A 56 10.37 3.91 11.81
C ILE A 56 10.75 4.12 10.35
N VAL A 57 9.76 4.39 9.49
CA VAL A 57 10.00 4.67 8.08
C VAL A 57 10.90 5.88 7.93
N LYS A 58 10.72 6.93 8.72
CA LYS A 58 11.54 8.14 8.66
C LYS A 58 12.99 7.92 9.13
N GLU A 59 13.21 7.13 10.18
CA GLU A 59 14.48 7.16 10.94
C GLU A 59 15.29 5.86 10.92
N SER A 60 14.67 4.70 10.66
CA SER A 60 15.38 3.41 10.68
C SER A 60 16.32 3.22 9.48
N LYS A 61 17.04 2.10 9.40
CA LYS A 61 17.92 1.80 8.25
C LYS A 61 17.82 0.34 7.85
N ASP A 62 18.44 0.02 6.72
CA ASP A 62 18.68 -1.34 6.25
C ASP A 62 17.40 -2.20 6.24
N LYS A 63 17.46 -3.38 6.84
CA LYS A 63 16.35 -4.33 6.87
C LYS A 63 15.13 -3.78 7.60
N LEU A 64 15.29 -3.02 8.68
CA LEU A 64 14.14 -2.45 9.39
C LEU A 64 13.42 -1.42 8.51
N TYR A 65 14.18 -0.57 7.82
CA TYR A 65 13.61 0.38 6.86
C TYR A 65 12.86 -0.34 5.74
N ASN A 66 13.53 -1.27 5.04
CA ASN A 66 12.92 -1.91 3.88
C ASN A 66 11.59 -2.61 4.22
N GLN A 67 11.48 -3.21 5.40
CA GLN A 67 10.30 -3.97 5.81
C GLN A 67 9.18 -3.04 6.31
N SER A 68 9.54 -2.04 7.13
CA SER A 68 8.58 -1.06 7.63
C SER A 68 8.04 -0.15 6.53
N ALA A 69 8.90 0.28 5.60
CA ALA A 69 8.51 1.10 4.47
C ALA A 69 7.59 0.32 3.52
N GLN A 70 7.88 -0.95 3.22
CA GLN A 70 6.95 -1.75 2.43
C GLN A 70 5.61 -1.97 3.14
N ALA A 71 5.59 -2.21 4.45
CA ALA A 71 4.35 -2.29 5.21
C ALA A 71 3.54 -0.97 5.14
N TRP A 72 4.21 0.17 5.28
CA TRP A 72 3.58 1.48 5.17
C TRP A 72 3.07 1.76 3.74
N ASN A 73 3.90 1.53 2.72
CA ASN A 73 3.57 1.77 1.32
C ASN A 73 2.34 0.97 0.90
N HIS A 74 2.27 -0.32 1.27
CA HIS A 74 1.09 -1.15 0.97
C HIS A 74 -0.14 -0.65 1.70
N THR A 75 -0.04 -0.28 2.98
CA THR A 75 -1.16 0.31 3.72
C THR A 75 -1.69 1.56 3.01
N PHE A 76 -0.80 2.43 2.54
CA PHE A 76 -1.17 3.64 1.80
C PHE A 76 -1.76 3.33 0.42
N TYR A 77 -1.23 2.33 -0.28
CA TYR A 77 -1.76 1.86 -1.57
C TYR A 77 -3.19 1.34 -1.47
N TRP A 78 -3.49 0.48 -0.49
CA TRP A 78 -4.84 -0.03 -0.31
C TRP A 78 -5.84 1.09 -0.01
N LYS A 79 -5.42 2.12 0.75
CA LYS A 79 -6.24 3.32 1.01
C LYS A 79 -6.31 4.29 -0.17
N SER A 80 -5.37 4.21 -1.11
CA SER A 80 -5.31 5.03 -2.32
C SER A 80 -6.22 4.52 -3.43
N MET A 81 -6.93 3.41 -3.23
CA MET A 81 -7.84 2.83 -4.22
C MET A 81 -9.19 2.48 -3.61
N THR A 82 -10.23 2.50 -4.44
CA THR A 82 -11.61 2.30 -4.04
C THR A 82 -12.42 1.64 -5.18
N PRO A 83 -13.36 0.72 -4.89
CA PRO A 83 -14.26 0.19 -5.90
C PRO A 83 -15.37 1.19 -6.28
N GLN A 84 -15.61 2.21 -5.46
CA GLN A 84 -16.57 3.28 -5.74
C GLN A 84 -15.99 4.28 -6.73
N LYS A 85 -16.85 4.88 -7.57
CA LYS A 85 -16.45 6.04 -8.35
C LYS A 85 -16.45 7.26 -7.45
N GLU A 86 -15.31 7.92 -7.36
CA GLU A 86 -15.13 9.15 -6.62
C GLU A 86 -14.59 10.26 -7.52
N THR A 87 -14.67 11.49 -7.03
CA THR A 87 -14.03 12.67 -7.62
C THR A 87 -13.25 13.40 -6.53
N PRO A 88 -12.16 14.10 -6.86
CA PRO A 88 -11.44 14.92 -5.89
C PRO A 88 -12.35 16.00 -5.29
N SER A 89 -12.02 16.44 -4.08
CA SER A 89 -12.50 17.72 -3.56
C SER A 89 -12.17 18.84 -4.53
N ARG A 90 -12.96 19.92 -4.49
CA ARG A 90 -12.74 21.09 -5.35
C ARG A 90 -11.34 21.66 -5.20
N GLU A 91 -10.82 21.70 -3.98
CA GLU A 91 -9.49 22.21 -3.65
C GLU A 91 -8.40 21.35 -4.28
N LEU A 92 -8.50 20.02 -4.15
CA LEU A 92 -7.54 19.10 -4.75
C LEU A 92 -7.63 19.11 -6.28
N GLU A 93 -8.83 19.14 -6.86
CA GLU A 93 -9.03 19.25 -8.30
C GLU A 93 -8.40 20.52 -8.86
N THR A 94 -8.60 21.65 -8.17
CA THR A 94 -8.00 22.94 -8.53
C THR A 94 -6.48 22.86 -8.46
N ALA A 95 -5.91 22.25 -7.42
CA ALA A 95 -4.46 22.09 -7.29
C ALA A 95 -3.88 21.19 -8.39
N ILE A 96 -4.55 20.08 -8.72
CA ILE A 96 -4.15 19.17 -9.81
C ILE A 96 -4.22 19.90 -11.15
N THR A 97 -5.34 20.52 -11.49
CA THR A 97 -5.51 21.22 -12.78
C THR A 97 -4.57 22.42 -12.89
N SER A 98 -4.28 23.12 -11.80
CA SER A 98 -3.29 24.22 -11.80
C SER A 98 -1.87 23.72 -12.06
N ARG A 99 -1.51 22.52 -11.58
CA ARG A 99 -0.18 21.94 -11.76
C ARG A 99 0.00 21.19 -13.08
N PHE A 100 -1.00 20.43 -13.49
CA PHE A 100 -0.92 19.49 -14.62
C PHE A 100 -1.76 19.92 -15.83
N GLY A 101 -2.54 21.00 -15.70
CA GLY A 101 -3.43 21.53 -16.75
C GLY A 101 -4.85 20.97 -16.69
N THR A 102 -4.99 19.64 -16.78
CA THR A 102 -6.29 18.95 -16.68
C THR A 102 -6.16 17.64 -15.90
N MET A 103 -7.29 17.07 -15.46
CA MET A 103 -7.31 15.73 -14.86
C MET A 103 -6.79 14.65 -15.82
N ASP A 104 -7.07 14.78 -17.13
CA ASP A 104 -6.57 13.87 -18.15
C ASP A 104 -5.05 13.95 -18.33
N LEU A 105 -4.49 15.17 -18.27
CA LEU A 105 -3.04 15.37 -18.34
C LEU A 105 -2.34 14.86 -17.07
N PHE A 106 -2.96 15.03 -15.90
CA PHE A 106 -2.51 14.37 -14.67
C PHE A 106 -2.49 12.85 -14.84
N ALA A 107 -3.58 12.25 -15.33
CA ALA A 107 -3.67 10.81 -15.51
C ALA A 107 -2.59 10.29 -16.48
N LYS A 108 -2.36 11.02 -17.57
CA LYS A 108 -1.31 10.70 -18.54
C LYS A 108 0.08 10.75 -17.90
N GLU A 109 0.42 11.83 -17.20
CA GLU A 109 1.73 11.97 -16.54
C GLU A 109 1.92 10.89 -15.44
N PHE A 110 0.87 10.54 -14.70
CA PHE A 110 0.90 9.49 -13.68
C PHE A 110 1.19 8.11 -14.28
N VAL A 111 0.49 7.77 -15.37
CA VAL A 111 0.72 6.52 -16.12
C VAL A 111 2.13 6.49 -16.70
N GLU A 112 2.56 7.58 -17.36
CA GLU A 112 3.91 7.68 -17.95
C GLU A 112 5.01 7.50 -16.89
N LYS A 113 4.84 8.09 -15.70
CA LYS A 113 5.77 7.89 -14.58
C LYS A 113 5.84 6.43 -14.12
N GLY A 114 4.70 5.74 -14.04
CA GLY A 114 4.67 4.32 -13.62
C GLY A 114 5.20 3.35 -14.66
N VAL A 115 4.97 3.63 -15.93
CA VAL A 115 5.56 2.86 -17.03
C VAL A 115 7.08 3.03 -17.06
N SER A 116 7.57 4.25 -16.86
CA SER A 116 9.01 4.57 -16.89
C SER A 116 9.79 4.12 -15.65
N GLN A 117 9.12 3.79 -14.54
CA GLN A 117 9.78 3.22 -13.36
C GLN A 117 10.42 1.86 -13.70
N PHE A 118 11.74 1.81 -13.79
CA PHE A 118 12.44 0.57 -14.09
C PHE A 118 12.48 -0.36 -12.85
N GLY A 119 12.17 -1.64 -13.08
CA GLY A 119 12.10 -2.66 -12.03
C GLY A 119 10.97 -2.42 -11.02
N SER A 120 11.22 -2.82 -9.79
CA SER A 120 10.32 -2.68 -8.65
C SER A 120 10.26 -1.25 -8.12
N GLY A 121 9.07 -0.77 -7.79
CA GLY A 121 8.89 0.57 -7.25
C GLY A 121 7.43 1.00 -7.10
N TRP A 122 7.25 2.29 -6.91
CA TRP A 122 5.98 2.94 -6.62
C TRP A 122 5.85 4.22 -7.42
N VAL A 123 4.61 4.62 -7.72
CA VAL A 123 4.30 5.97 -8.23
C VAL A 123 3.42 6.69 -7.23
N TRP A 124 3.68 7.96 -7.04
CA TRP A 124 3.04 8.77 -6.02
C TRP A 124 2.54 10.07 -6.63
N LEU A 125 1.35 10.49 -6.21
CA LEU A 125 1.02 11.91 -6.16
C LEU A 125 1.47 12.41 -4.79
N VAL A 126 2.26 13.47 -4.74
CA VAL A 126 2.76 14.06 -3.50
C VAL A 126 2.51 15.56 -3.48
N GLN A 127 2.45 16.14 -2.29
CA GLN A 127 2.76 17.54 -2.06
C GLN A 127 4.26 17.65 -1.78
N LYS A 128 4.95 18.53 -2.50
CA LYS A 128 6.42 18.56 -2.56
C LYS A 128 7.08 18.82 -1.19
N GLU A 129 6.46 19.65 -0.35
CA GLU A 129 6.97 19.97 0.99
C GLU A 129 5.92 19.60 2.05
N MET A 130 6.26 18.65 2.91
CA MET A 130 5.42 18.24 4.05
C MET A 130 5.31 19.39 5.06
N GLY A 131 4.10 19.66 5.54
CA GLY A 131 3.80 20.77 6.44
C GLY A 131 3.45 22.09 5.76
N ASP A 132 3.75 22.24 4.46
CA ASP A 132 3.35 23.41 3.67
C ASP A 132 2.18 23.07 2.73
N LEU A 133 0.97 23.48 3.14
CA LEU A 133 -0.25 23.27 2.35
C LEU A 133 -0.26 24.05 1.03
N SER A 134 0.59 25.06 0.86
CA SER A 134 0.72 25.83 -0.39
C SER A 134 1.72 25.21 -1.36
N SER A 135 2.50 24.23 -0.92
CA SER A 135 3.51 23.57 -1.73
C SER A 135 2.87 22.85 -2.93
N PRO A 136 3.48 22.91 -4.13
CA PRO A 136 2.89 22.35 -5.33
C PRO A 136 2.79 20.82 -5.27
N LEU A 137 1.85 20.29 -6.04
CA LEU A 137 1.75 18.86 -6.29
C LEU A 137 2.85 18.39 -7.27
N GLU A 138 3.29 17.15 -7.11
CA GLU A 138 4.24 16.50 -7.99
C GLU A 138 3.90 15.02 -8.15
N ILE A 139 4.20 14.47 -9.33
CA ILE A 139 4.20 13.02 -9.55
C ILE A 139 5.64 12.54 -9.47
N VAL A 140 5.91 11.64 -8.53
CA VAL A 140 7.25 11.06 -8.32
C VAL A 140 7.17 9.54 -8.41
N SER A 141 8.27 8.89 -8.77
CA SER A 141 8.42 7.45 -8.61
C SER A 141 9.57 7.14 -7.68
N THR A 142 9.45 6.05 -6.95
CA THR A 142 10.47 5.58 -6.00
C THR A 142 10.79 4.12 -6.27
N SER A 143 12.07 3.75 -6.15
CA SER A 143 12.51 2.37 -6.39
C SER A 143 12.37 1.52 -5.13
N ASN A 144 12.02 0.25 -5.30
CA ASN A 144 11.93 -0.73 -4.23
C ASN A 144 11.03 -0.27 -3.07
N ALA A 145 11.60 -0.06 -1.87
CA ALA A 145 10.92 0.36 -0.66
C ALA A 145 11.00 1.88 -0.41
N GLU A 146 11.64 2.63 -1.30
CA GLU A 146 11.83 4.07 -1.11
C GLU A 146 10.49 4.79 -0.95
N ASN A 147 10.45 5.75 -0.02
CA ASN A 147 9.22 6.39 0.44
C ASN A 147 9.35 7.93 0.47
N PRO A 148 8.38 8.69 -0.08
CA PRO A 148 8.44 10.15 -0.12
C PRO A 148 8.56 10.85 1.24
N ILE A 149 8.14 10.22 2.35
CA ILE A 149 8.29 10.75 3.72
C ILE A 149 9.77 11.06 4.03
N ARG A 150 10.71 10.22 3.57
CA ARG A 150 12.15 10.46 3.75
C ARG A 150 12.68 11.62 2.92
N MET A 151 11.96 11.98 1.86
CA MET A 151 12.32 13.05 0.95
C MET A 151 11.71 14.39 1.37
N GLY A 152 11.04 14.43 2.54
CA GLY A 152 10.34 15.63 3.01
C GLY A 152 9.05 15.93 2.25
N MET A 153 8.57 14.99 1.42
CA MET A 153 7.35 15.12 0.64
C MET A 153 6.17 14.47 1.39
N LYS A 154 4.96 14.96 1.16
CA LYS A 154 3.73 14.38 1.73
C LYS A 154 3.00 13.54 0.67
N PRO A 155 2.94 12.21 0.81
CA PRO A 155 2.09 11.34 0.00
C PRO A 155 0.62 11.77 -0.01
N ILE A 156 0.01 11.77 -1.19
CA ILE A 156 -1.41 12.03 -1.42
C ILE A 156 -2.11 10.77 -1.96
N LEU A 157 -1.52 10.14 -2.98
CA LEU A 157 -1.91 8.85 -3.55
C LEU A 157 -0.66 8.01 -3.83
N ALA A 158 -0.78 6.68 -3.77
CA ALA A 158 0.27 5.75 -4.15
C ALA A 158 -0.26 4.60 -5.00
N CYS A 159 0.48 4.23 -6.03
CA CYS A 159 0.25 3.04 -6.85
C CYS A 159 1.49 2.13 -6.81
N ASP A 160 1.29 0.86 -6.47
CA ASP A 160 2.33 -0.17 -6.53
C ASP A 160 2.61 -0.56 -7.99
N VAL A 161 3.86 -0.48 -8.44
CA VAL A 161 4.29 -0.94 -9.77
C VAL A 161 5.31 -2.07 -9.70
N TRP A 162 5.45 -2.72 -8.54
CA TRP A 162 6.04 -4.05 -8.46
C TRP A 162 5.20 -5.03 -9.28
N GLU A 163 5.84 -5.99 -9.95
CA GLU A 163 5.13 -6.94 -10.81
C GLU A 163 4.07 -7.72 -10.03
N HIS A 164 4.30 -8.07 -8.76
CA HIS A 164 3.31 -8.77 -7.93
C HIS A 164 1.98 -8.04 -7.78
N ALA A 165 1.93 -6.71 -8.01
CA ALA A 165 0.72 -5.91 -7.87
C ALA A 165 -0.26 -6.10 -9.02
N TYR A 166 0.21 -6.56 -10.17
CA TYR A 166 -0.59 -6.63 -11.39
C TYR A 166 -0.39 -7.90 -12.21
N TYR A 167 0.66 -8.69 -11.98
CA TYR A 167 1.00 -9.79 -12.89
C TYR A 167 -0.08 -10.87 -12.99
N ILE A 168 -0.82 -11.12 -11.90
CA ILE A 168 -1.90 -12.12 -11.86
C ILE A 168 -3.03 -11.76 -12.84
N ASP A 169 -3.38 -10.49 -12.96
CA ASP A 169 -4.51 -10.05 -13.79
C ASP A 169 -4.07 -9.44 -15.14
N HIS A 170 -2.89 -8.82 -15.19
CA HIS A 170 -2.41 -8.01 -16.33
C HIS A 170 -1.11 -8.53 -16.96
N ARG A 171 -0.45 -9.54 -16.38
CA ARG A 171 0.88 -10.03 -16.80
C ARG A 171 1.85 -8.86 -16.99
N ASN A 172 2.49 -8.72 -18.14
CA ASN A 172 3.43 -7.64 -18.43
C ASN A 172 2.76 -6.30 -18.80
N ALA A 173 1.42 -6.22 -18.87
CA ALA A 173 0.69 -5.03 -19.32
C ALA A 173 0.55 -3.96 -18.23
N ARG A 174 1.68 -3.50 -17.66
CA ARG A 174 1.69 -2.47 -16.59
C ARG A 174 0.96 -1.19 -16.97
N GLU A 175 1.09 -0.76 -18.21
CA GLU A 175 0.40 0.46 -18.69
C GLU A 175 -1.13 0.31 -18.62
N ALA A 176 -1.66 -0.87 -18.98
CA ALA A 176 -3.09 -1.15 -18.89
C ALA A 176 -3.57 -1.14 -17.43
N PHE A 177 -2.80 -1.80 -16.55
CA PHE A 177 -3.03 -1.76 -15.10
C PHE A 177 -3.06 -0.32 -14.56
N LEU A 178 -2.07 0.51 -14.91
CA LEU A 178 -2.00 1.90 -14.43
C LEU A 178 -3.16 2.76 -14.94
N LYS A 179 -3.53 2.60 -16.22
CA LYS A 179 -4.69 3.29 -16.81
C LYS A 179 -5.97 2.95 -16.07
N GLU A 180 -6.17 1.68 -15.72
CA GLU A 180 -7.34 1.26 -14.94
C GLU A 180 -7.25 1.72 -13.47
N TRP A 181 -6.07 1.64 -12.85
CA TRP A 181 -5.83 2.09 -11.47
C TRP A 181 -6.21 3.56 -11.25
N VAL A 182 -5.88 4.46 -12.18
CA VAL A 182 -6.26 5.88 -12.08
C VAL A 182 -7.78 6.06 -12.00
N THR A 183 -8.57 5.19 -12.65
CA THR A 183 -10.04 5.20 -12.56
C THR A 183 -10.58 4.69 -11.22
N LYS A 184 -9.73 4.04 -10.42
CA LYS A 184 -10.01 3.48 -9.10
C LYS A 184 -9.40 4.30 -7.96
N ALA A 185 -8.78 5.45 -8.26
CA ALA A 185 -8.15 6.29 -7.24
C ALA A 185 -9.17 6.74 -6.18
N ALA A 186 -8.82 6.57 -4.91
CA ALA A 186 -9.64 6.98 -3.77
C ALA A 186 -9.50 8.48 -3.54
N TRP A 187 -10.24 9.27 -4.31
CA TRP A 187 -10.15 10.71 -4.31
C TRP A 187 -10.59 11.37 -3.00
N GLN A 188 -11.46 10.74 -2.21
CA GLN A 188 -11.79 11.20 -0.86
C GLN A 188 -10.60 11.06 0.09
N PHE A 189 -9.89 9.93 0.04
CA PHE A 189 -8.65 9.73 0.79
C PHE A 189 -7.56 10.72 0.37
N ALA A 190 -7.37 10.91 -0.94
CA ALA A 190 -6.46 11.90 -1.49
C ALA A 190 -6.78 13.32 -1.00
N SER A 191 -8.07 13.69 -1.00
CA SER A 191 -8.54 15.00 -0.55
C SER A 191 -8.30 15.20 0.94
N ALA A 192 -8.54 14.18 1.76
CA ALA A 192 -8.24 14.22 3.18
C ALA A 192 -6.73 14.46 3.43
N ASN A 193 -5.86 13.69 2.78
CA ASN A 193 -4.41 13.86 2.88
C ASN A 193 -3.94 15.24 2.40
N PHE A 194 -4.55 15.76 1.33
CA PHE A 194 -4.24 17.09 0.81
C PHE A 194 -4.56 18.19 1.81
N SER A 195 -5.70 18.08 2.51
CA SER A 195 -6.16 19.09 3.48
C SER A 195 -5.36 19.16 4.79
N LEU A 196 -4.60 18.12 5.13
CA LEU A 196 -3.85 18.03 6.39
C LEU A 196 -2.40 18.47 6.21
N ALA A 197 -1.85 19.24 7.16
CA ALA A 197 -0.45 19.64 7.12
C ALA A 197 0.52 18.44 7.26
N THR A 198 0.12 17.44 8.05
CA THR A 198 0.87 16.21 8.30
C THR A 198 0.04 14.98 7.90
N LEU A 199 0.71 13.86 7.64
CA LEU A 199 0.01 12.59 7.43
C LEU A 199 -0.69 12.13 8.72
N PRO A 200 -1.88 11.53 8.63
CA PRO A 200 -2.43 10.78 9.75
C PRO A 200 -1.55 9.55 10.04
N GLU A 201 -1.46 9.14 11.30
CA GLU A 201 -0.82 7.87 11.65
C GLU A 201 -1.62 6.71 11.06
N MET A 202 -0.94 5.88 10.27
CA MET A 202 -1.56 4.74 9.58
C MET A 202 -1.21 3.40 10.25
N GLY A 203 -0.30 3.42 11.23
CA GLY A 203 0.11 2.27 12.03
C GLY A 203 -0.84 1.99 13.20
N ALA A 204 -1.96 1.33 12.91
CA ALA A 204 -2.80 0.55 13.83
C ALA A 204 -2.76 0.90 15.34
N THR A 205 -3.74 1.69 15.78
CA THR A 205 -4.41 1.42 17.07
C THR A 205 -5.92 1.23 16.85
N MET A 206 -6.43 0.16 17.47
CA MET A 206 -7.83 -0.21 17.72
C MET A 206 -8.56 -1.13 16.70
N VAL A 207 -9.03 -2.22 17.30
CA VAL A 207 -9.78 -3.39 16.84
C VAL A 207 -11.06 -3.03 16.06
N HIS A 208 -11.41 -3.81 15.02
CA HIS A 208 -12.71 -4.47 14.88
C HIS A 208 -12.71 -5.50 13.72
N ASP A 209 -13.07 -6.74 14.08
CA ASP A 209 -13.10 -7.96 13.27
C ASP A 209 -13.74 -7.78 11.88
N SER A 210 -13.13 -8.33 10.84
CA SER A 210 -13.56 -8.20 9.44
C SER A 210 -14.13 -9.47 8.83
N GLY A 211 -14.02 -10.61 9.51
CA GLY A 211 -14.56 -11.88 9.03
C GLY A 211 -14.00 -12.41 7.70
N TRP A 212 -12.99 -11.76 7.10
CA TRP A 212 -12.31 -12.24 5.90
C TRP A 212 -10.91 -12.74 6.26
N GLU A 213 -10.71 -14.06 6.17
CA GLU A 213 -9.39 -14.68 6.19
C GLU A 213 -8.93 -14.93 4.74
N PRO A 214 -7.68 -14.58 4.38
CA PRO A 214 -7.10 -14.97 3.11
C PRO A 214 -7.18 -16.50 2.92
N LEU A 215 -7.36 -16.95 1.67
CA LEU A 215 -7.33 -18.37 1.35
C LEU A 215 -6.00 -18.98 1.84
N ARG A 216 -6.08 -19.92 2.80
CA ARG A 216 -4.93 -20.72 3.22
C ARG A 216 -4.61 -21.70 2.09
N THR A 217 -3.40 -21.63 1.56
CA THR A 217 -2.93 -22.62 0.58
C THR A 217 -2.75 -23.97 1.28
N GLU A 218 -3.10 -25.07 0.60
CA GLU A 218 -3.17 -26.44 1.15
C GLU A 218 -1.88 -26.93 1.85
N SER A 219 -0.74 -26.27 1.63
CA SER A 219 0.54 -26.58 2.29
C SER A 219 0.61 -26.21 3.77
N GLU A 220 -0.30 -25.37 4.30
CA GLU A 220 -0.29 -24.94 5.72
C GLU A 220 -1.12 -25.86 6.65
N GLY A 221 -1.79 -26.89 6.11
CA GLY A 221 -2.68 -27.79 6.86
C GLY A 221 -2.10 -29.16 7.24
N ALA A 222 -0.89 -29.51 6.79
CA ALA A 222 -0.32 -30.86 6.98
C ALA A 222 0.65 -30.94 8.16
N SER A 223 0.17 -30.68 9.38
CA SER A 223 0.80 -31.21 10.59
C SER A 223 -0.25 -31.99 11.38
N LYS A 224 -0.62 -33.16 10.86
CA LYS A 224 -1.32 -34.17 11.65
C LYS A 224 -0.27 -34.93 12.45
N THR A 225 -0.35 -34.73 13.76
CA THR A 225 0.24 -35.51 14.84
C THR A 225 0.06 -37.01 14.56
N LEU A 226 1.15 -37.71 14.23
CA LEU A 226 1.22 -39.17 14.32
C LEU A 226 1.27 -39.54 15.80
N ASN A 227 0.10 -39.74 16.41
CA ASN A 227 0.01 -40.27 17.76
C ASN A 227 -0.01 -41.79 17.69
N LEU A 228 1.09 -42.40 18.13
CA LEU A 228 1.24 -43.84 18.36
C LEU A 228 0.11 -44.35 19.25
N LYS A 229 -0.62 -45.36 18.79
CA LYS A 229 -1.32 -46.29 19.68
C LYS A 229 -0.73 -47.67 19.49
N SER A 230 0.10 -48.05 20.45
CA SER A 230 0.36 -49.44 20.80
C SER A 230 -0.98 -50.13 21.07
N GLN A 231 -1.25 -51.21 20.36
CA GLN A 231 -2.28 -52.18 20.74
C GLN A 231 -1.57 -53.34 21.44
N ASN A 232 -1.85 -53.49 22.73
CA ASN A 232 -1.69 -54.73 23.48
C ASN A 232 -3.08 -55.37 23.65
N SER A 233 -3.10 -56.69 23.86
CA SER A 233 -4.21 -57.64 24.10
C SER A 233 -4.92 -58.13 22.82
N ILE A 234 -4.97 -59.42 22.47
CA ILE A 234 -4.85 -60.69 23.21
C ILE A 234 -3.96 -61.66 22.42
#